data_AF-A0A2A8WGE6-F1
#
_entry.id   AF-A0A2A8WGE6-F1
#
_cell.length_a   1.000
_cell.length_b   1.000
_cell.length_c   1.000
_cell.angle_alpha   90.00
_cell.angle_beta   90.00
_cell.angle_gamma   90.00
#
_symmetry.space_group_name_H-M   'P 1'
#
loop_
_entity.id
_entity.type
_entity.pdbx_description
1 polymer ?
#
loop_
_entity_poly.entity_id
_entity_poly.type
_entity_poly.pdbx_seq_one_letter_code
_entity_poly.pdbx_strand_id
1 'polypeptide(L)'
;MLWLKILFLVVIFISQMYVIQFQSSDEAKDERGREIQYKTNNVLYNILSVGIIAIFIFQSVEIISLEFLPDLLLYFVLSLSVLGSLIIFINRHSKNY
;
A
#
# COMPACT_ATOMS: atom_id res chain seq x y z
N MET A 1 0.36 -23.74 0.15
CA MET A 1 0.98 -22.41 0.00
C MET A 1 0.64 -21.71 -1.31
N LEU A 2 0.55 -22.41 -2.46
CA LEU A 2 0.17 -21.79 -3.74
C LEU A 2 -1.19 -21.06 -3.69
N TRP A 3 -2.19 -21.69 -3.07
CA TRP A 3 -3.52 -21.08 -2.86
C TRP A 3 -3.50 -19.74 -2.11
N LEU A 4 -2.65 -19.62 -1.08
CA LEU A 4 -2.47 -18.37 -0.33
C LEU A 4 -1.83 -17.29 -1.20
N LYS A 5 -0.83 -17.65 -2.02
CA LYS A 5 -0.19 -16.71 -2.96
C LYS A 5 -1.19 -16.20 -4.01
N ILE A 6 -2.04 -17.09 -4.53
CA ILE A 6 -3.11 -16.72 -5.48
C ILE A 6 -4.11 -15.79 -4.81
N LEU A 7 -4.59 -16.13 -3.61
CA LEU A 7 -5.52 -15.30 -2.86
C LEU A 7 -4.93 -13.90 -2.62
N PHE A 8 -3.66 -13.83 -2.21
CA PHE A 8 -2.96 -12.57 -2.00
C PHE A 8 -2.88 -11.73 -3.28
N LEU A 9 -2.54 -12.35 -4.42
CA LEU A 9 -2.55 -11.65 -5.72
C LEU A 9 -3.93 -11.11 -6.07
N VAL A 10 -4.99 -11.90 -5.89
CA VAL A 10 -6.37 -11.44 -6.16
C VAL A 10 -6.71 -10.22 -5.31
N VAL A 11 -6.35 -10.22 -4.02
CA VAL A 11 -6.58 -9.07 -3.12
C VAL A 11 -5.82 -7.83 -3.59
N ILE A 12 -4.58 -7.98 -4.04
CA ILE A 12 -3.79 -6.87 -4.61
C ILE A 12 -4.46 -6.32 -5.87
N PHE A 13 -4.89 -7.19 -6.77
CA PHE A 13 -5.56 -6.76 -8.01
C PHE A 13 -6.83 -5.97 -7.70
N ILE A 14 -7.68 -6.46 -6.80
CA ILE A 14 -8.90 -5.74 -6.37
C ILE A 14 -8.54 -4.39 -5.74
N SER A 15 -7.51 -4.36 -4.89
CA SER A 15 -7.05 -3.14 -4.24
C SER A 15 -6.56 -2.10 -5.25
N GLN A 16 -5.75 -2.52 -6.22
CA GLN A 16 -5.25 -1.64 -7.28
C GLN A 16 -6.37 -1.14 -8.18
N MET A 17 -7.30 -2.02 -8.56
CA MET A 17 -8.49 -1.61 -9.31
C MET A 17 -9.30 -0.53 -8.58
N TYR A 18 -9.49 -0.68 -7.26
CA TYR A 18 -10.18 0.32 -6.45
C TYR A 18 -9.45 1.67 -6.42
N VAL A 19 -8.13 1.66 -6.21
CA VAL A 19 -7.30 2.87 -6.21
C VAL A 19 -7.41 3.59 -7.56
N ILE A 20 -7.25 2.87 -8.67
CA ILE A 20 -7.34 3.43 -10.03
C ILE A 20 -8.73 3.98 -10.30
N GLN A 21 -9.78 3.23 -9.94
CA GLN A 21 -11.16 3.66 -10.11
C GLN A 21 -11.42 4.96 -9.35
N PHE A 22 -10.98 5.06 -8.10
CA PHE A 22 -11.10 6.31 -7.34
C PHE A 22 -10.35 7.45 -8.02
N GLN A 23 -9.08 7.28 -8.36
CA GLN A 23 -8.27 8.33 -9.02
C GLN A 23 -8.86 8.81 -10.35
N SER A 24 -9.55 7.93 -11.09
CA SER A 24 -10.24 8.28 -12.35
C SER A 24 -11.61 8.95 -12.16
N SER A 25 -12.19 8.86 -10.96
CA SER A 25 -13.52 9.40 -10.67
C SER A 25 -13.54 10.93 -10.63
N ASP A 26 -14.70 11.52 -10.84
CA ASP A 26 -14.84 12.98 -10.72
C ASP A 26 -14.64 13.45 -9.27
N GLU A 27 -15.06 12.63 -8.29
CA GLU A 27 -14.81 12.86 -6.85
C GLU A 27 -13.32 13.08 -6.56
N ALA A 28 -12.43 12.35 -7.23
CA ALA A 28 -10.99 12.49 -7.06
C ALA A 28 -10.41 13.81 -7.62
N LYS A 29 -11.13 14.46 -8.55
CA LYS A 29 -10.70 15.73 -9.15
C LYS A 29 -11.11 16.93 -8.31
N ASP A 30 -12.11 16.75 -7.46
CA ASP A 30 -12.57 17.76 -6.49
C ASP A 30 -11.51 17.99 -5.40
N GLU A 31 -11.62 19.12 -4.68
CA GLU A 31 -10.68 19.50 -3.62
C GLU A 31 -10.53 18.40 -2.55
N ARG A 32 -11.66 17.84 -2.11
CA ARG A 32 -11.68 16.73 -1.15
C ARG A 32 -10.97 15.49 -1.68
N GLY A 33 -11.23 15.11 -2.93
CA GLY A 33 -10.61 13.95 -3.55
C GLY A 33 -9.10 14.09 -3.70
N ARG A 34 -8.64 15.30 -4.03
CA ARG A 34 -7.20 15.64 -4.08
C ARG A 34 -6.55 15.55 -2.71
N GLU A 35 -7.23 16.02 -1.66
CA GLU A 35 -6.73 15.90 -0.29
C GLU A 35 -6.61 14.44 0.16
N ILE A 36 -7.61 13.61 -0.14
CA ILE A 36 -7.57 12.17 0.15
C ILE A 36 -6.38 11.51 -0.55
N GLN A 37 -6.15 11.82 -1.83
CA GLN A 37 -5.00 11.29 -2.57
C GLN A 37 -3.67 11.75 -1.98
N TYR A 38 -3.54 13.05 -1.66
CA TYR A 38 -2.32 13.60 -1.07
C TYR A 38 -2.01 12.95 0.28
N LYS A 39 -3.00 12.87 1.17
CA LYS A 39 -2.85 12.24 2.48
C LYS A 39 -2.50 10.76 2.37
N THR A 40 -3.16 10.05 1.46
CA THR A 40 -2.86 8.63 1.19
C THR A 40 -1.42 8.47 0.71
N ASN A 41 -1.02 9.22 -0.32
CA ASN A 41 0.33 9.15 -0.87
C ASN A 41 1.39 9.49 0.18
N ASN A 42 1.17 10.56 0.96
CA ASN A 42 2.10 10.94 2.03
C ASN A 42 2.27 9.82 3.07
N VAL A 43 1.18 9.19 3.50
CA VAL A 43 1.25 8.05 4.44
C VAL A 43 1.98 6.86 3.80
N LEU A 44 1.66 6.50 2.56
CA LEU A 44 2.29 5.39 1.85
C LEU A 44 3.79 5.62 1.63
N TYR A 45 4.20 6.84 1.27
CA TYR A 45 5.61 7.19 1.11
C TYR A 45 6.36 7.11 2.45
N ASN A 46 5.78 7.64 3.53
CA ASN A 46 6.41 7.54 4.84
C ASN A 46 6.57 6.08 5.30
N ILE A 47 5.55 5.25 5.10
CA ILE A 47 5.61 3.82 5.43
C ILE A 47 6.63 3.11 4.54
N LEU A 48 6.64 3.37 3.23
CA LEU A 48 7.62 2.82 2.30
C LEU A 48 9.05 3.15 2.74
N SER A 49 9.33 4.42 3.04
CA SER A 49 10.65 4.89 3.48
C SER A 49 11.08 4.22 4.78
N VAL A 50 10.24 4.28 5.82
CA VAL A 50 10.56 3.68 7.13
C VAL A 50 10.66 2.15 7.02
N GLY A 51 9.77 1.52 6.27
CA GLY A 51 9.75 0.07 6.08
C GLY A 51 10.99 -0.46 5.36
N ILE A 52 11.45 0.21 4.29
CA ILE A 52 12.70 -0.14 3.62
C ILE A 52 13.88 -0.03 4.60
N ILE A 53 13.98 1.09 5.32
CA ILE A 53 15.06 1.28 6.31
C ILE A 53 15.04 0.17 7.36
N ALA A 54 13.87 -0.16 7.89
CA ALA A 54 13.71 -1.24 8.87
C ALA A 54 14.12 -2.61 8.33
N ILE A 55 13.73 -2.93 7.08
CA ILE A 55 14.11 -4.19 6.42
C ILE A 55 15.63 -4.31 6.30
N PHE A 56 16.32 -3.24 5.88
CA PHE A 56 17.78 -3.24 5.78
C PHE A 56 18.48 -3.31 7.13
N ILE A 57 17.93 -2.65 8.17
CA ILE A 57 18.45 -2.77 9.54
C ILE A 57 18.34 -4.23 10.01
N PHE A 58 17.18 -4.86 9.84
CA PHE A 58 16.96 -6.26 10.23
C PHE A 58 17.83 -7.25 9.44
N GLN A 59 18.09 -6.97 8.17
CA GLN A 59 19.06 -7.73 7.39
C GLN A 59 20.50 -7.54 7.91
N SER A 60 20.88 -6.33 8.31
CA SER A 60 22.22 -6.01 8.82
C SER A 60 22.53 -6.65 10.17
N VAL A 61 21.51 -6.88 11.00
CA VAL A 61 21.64 -7.61 12.28
C VAL A 61 21.34 -9.12 12.14
N GLU A 62 21.34 -9.63 10.91
CA GLU A 62 21.16 -11.06 10.58
C GLU A 62 19.82 -11.66 11.04
N ILE A 63 18.80 -10.83 11.32
CA ILE A 63 17.43 -11.30 11.60
C ILE A 63 16.78 -11.82 10.31
N ILE A 64 17.10 -11.20 9.17
CA ILE A 64 16.59 -11.58 7.85
C ILE A 64 17.76 -12.05 7.00
N SER A 65 17.71 -13.30 6.52
CA SER A 65 18.71 -13.83 5.59
C SER A 65 18.65 -13.10 4.24
N LEU A 66 19.81 -12.87 3.64
CA LEU A 66 19.95 -12.10 2.39
C LEU A 66 19.14 -12.71 1.22
N GLU A 67 19.01 -14.03 1.21
CA GLU A 67 18.21 -14.81 0.25
C GLU A 67 16.71 -14.45 0.27
N PHE A 68 16.15 -14.02 1.41
CA PHE A 68 14.74 -13.63 1.52
C PHE A 68 14.51 -12.14 1.26
N LEU A 69 15.57 -11.34 1.13
CA LEU A 69 15.45 -9.89 0.98
C LEU A 69 14.63 -9.48 -0.26
N PRO A 70 14.81 -10.09 -1.46
CA PRO A 70 14.03 -9.71 -2.64
C PRO A 70 12.54 -10.00 -2.47
N ASP A 71 12.21 -11.19 -1.97
CA ASP A 71 10.83 -11.61 -1.75
C ASP A 71 10.15 -10.71 -0.70
N LEU A 72 10.86 -10.40 0.39
CA LEU A 72 10.32 -9.53 1.44
C LEU A 72 10.05 -8.11 0.93
N LEU A 73 10.98 -7.53 0.18
CA LEU A 73 10.79 -6.21 -0.43
C LEU A 73 9.61 -6.22 -1.40
N LEU A 74 9.49 -7.25 -2.23
CA LEU A 74 8.37 -7.40 -3.16
C LEU A 74 7.04 -7.47 -2.41
N TYR A 75 6.92 -8.38 -1.44
CA TYR A 75 5.69 -8.55 -0.67
C TYR A 75 5.35 -7.29 0.15
N PHE A 76 6.36 -6.60 0.69
CA PHE A 76 6.19 -5.33 1.37
C PHE A 76 5.58 -4.28 0.44
N VAL A 77 6.19 -4.04 -0.73
CA VAL A 77 5.69 -3.06 -1.70
C VAL A 77 4.29 -3.43 -2.20
N LEU A 78 4.05 -4.70 -2.49
CA LEU A 78 2.72 -5.15 -2.91
C LEU A 78 1.67 -4.93 -1.80
N SER A 79 2.03 -5.15 -0.53
CA SER A 79 1.12 -4.91 0.60
C SER A 79 0.72 -3.43 0.75
N LEU A 80 1.56 -2.48 0.31
CA LEU A 80 1.22 -1.05 0.30
C LEU A 80 0.04 -0.74 -0.64
N SER A 81 -0.17 -1.56 -1.68
CA SER A 81 -1.35 -1.44 -2.55
C SER A 81 -2.65 -1.66 -1.79
N VAL A 82 -2.65 -2.67 -0.91
CA VAL A 82 -3.79 -3.02 -0.06
C VAL A 82 -3.98 -1.95 1.02
N LEU A 83 -2.90 -1.46 1.61
CA LEU A 83 -2.97 -0.38 2.58
C LEU A 83 -3.53 0.91 1.96
N GLY A 84 -3.07 1.26 0.75
CA GLY A 84 -3.53 2.45 0.03
C GLY A 84 -5.02 2.40 -0.29
N SER A 85 -5.52 1.24 -0.76
CA SER A 85 -6.95 1.07 -1.03
C SER A 85 -7.79 1.20 0.25
N LEU A 86 -7.32 0.66 1.37
CA LEU A 86 -7.97 0.81 2.68
C LEU A 86 -8.01 2.26 3.16
N ILE A 87 -6.90 2.99 3.05
CA ILE A 87 -6.84 4.41 3.47
C ILE A 87 -7.81 5.24 2.63
N ILE A 88 -7.84 5.04 1.31
CA ILE A 88 -8.80 5.73 0.43
C ILE A 88 -10.22 5.39 0.85
N PHE A 89 -10.54 4.10 1.03
CA PHE A 89 -11.87 3.66 1.43
C PHE A 89 -12.34 4.32 2.73
N ILE A 90 -11.49 4.32 3.76
CA ILE A 90 -11.80 4.93 5.06
C ILE A 90 -12.04 6.44 4.92
N ASN A 91 -11.14 7.18 4.26
CA ASN A 91 -11.27 8.64 4.16
C ASN A 91 -12.40 9.07 3.22
N ARG A 92 -12.71 8.25 2.20
CA ARG A 92 -13.85 8.45 1.32
C ARG A 92 -15.18 8.37 2.08
N HIS A 93 -15.31 7.40 2.99
CA HIS A 93 -16.55 7.17 3.74
C HIS A 93 -16.58 7.82 5.14
N SER A 94 -15.48 8.41 5.58
CA SER A 94 -15.44 9.16 6.85
C SER A 94 -16.30 10.42 6.77
N LYS A 95 -17.12 10.63 7.80
CA LYS A 95 -17.97 11.82 7.98
C LYS A 95 -17.21 13.05 8.50
N ASN A 96 -15.91 12.95 8.78
CA ASN A 96 -15.14 14.05 9.36
C ASN A 96 -14.66 15.11 8.32
N TYR A 97 -15.39 15.25 7.21
CA TYR A 97 -15.33 16.39 6.28
C TYR A 97 -16.76 16.76 5.87
#